data_AF-A0A4Y2KBC4-F1
#
_entry.id   AF-A0A4Y2KBC4-F1
#
_cell.length_a   1.000
_cell.length_b   1.000
_cell.length_c   1.000
_cell.angle_alpha   90.00
_cell.angle_beta   90.00
_cell.angle_gamma   90.00
#
_symmetry.space_group_name_H-M   'P 1'
#
loop_
_entity.id
_entity.type
_entity.pdbx_description
1 polymer ?
#
loop_
_entity_poly.entity_id
_entity_poly.type
_entity_poly.pdbx_seq_one_letter_code
_entity_poly.pdbx_strand_id
1 'polypeptide(L)'
;ALCKSALNMKPVLDAVLKLVNTIRFSGLIHRQFRDFLQSVQSEYSDVLYHTKVRCLSAGCVFERVWQLKDDIVSFFHENSVLRSAKC
;
A
#
# COMPACT_ATOMS: atom_id res chain seq x y z
N ALA A 1 -4.13 26.90 -17.61
CA ALA A 1 -3.89 26.83 -16.15
C ALA A 1 -4.22 25.41 -15.68
N LEU A 2 -3.27 24.68 -15.09
CA LEU A 2 -3.53 23.39 -14.45
C LEU A 2 -4.40 23.65 -13.21
N CYS A 3 -5.59 23.07 -13.16
CA CYS A 3 -6.57 23.31 -12.11
C CYS A 3 -5.96 23.06 -10.72
N LYS A 4 -6.22 23.96 -9.76
CA LYS A 4 -5.78 23.87 -8.35
C LYS A 4 -6.07 22.49 -7.70
N SER A 5 -7.09 21.79 -8.18
CA SER A 5 -7.44 20.43 -7.78
C SER A 5 -6.33 19.39 -8.02
N ALA A 6 -5.54 19.52 -9.11
CA ALA A 6 -4.43 18.62 -9.38
C ALA A 6 -3.25 18.82 -8.42
N LEU A 7 -3.05 20.06 -7.92
CA LEU A 7 -2.01 20.38 -6.94
C LEU A 7 -2.33 19.82 -5.54
N ASN A 8 -3.61 19.71 -5.18
CA ASN A 8 -4.05 19.12 -3.90
C ASN A 8 -3.88 17.59 -3.83
N MET A 9 -3.71 16.91 -4.97
CA MET A 9 -3.56 15.45 -5.00
C MET A 9 -2.11 14.99 -4.87
N LYS A 10 -1.13 15.87 -5.10
CA LYS A 10 0.29 15.52 -5.02
C LYS A 10 0.70 15.00 -3.63
N PRO A 11 0.33 15.64 -2.51
CA PRO A 11 0.66 15.12 -1.18
C PRO A 11 0.01 13.75 -0.90
N VAL A 12 -1.23 13.55 -1.39
CA VAL A 12 -1.95 12.28 -1.25
C VAL A 12 -1.24 11.17 -2.03
N LEU A 13 -0.85 11.46 -3.26
CA LEU A 13 -0.12 10.52 -4.10
C LEU A 13 1.26 10.18 -3.50
N ASP A 14 2.00 11.17 -3.01
CA ASP A 14 3.28 10.96 -2.35
C ASP A 14 3.14 10.08 -1.08
N ALA A 15 2.08 10.27 -0.30
CA ALA A 15 1.78 9.42 0.85
C ALA A 15 1.48 7.97 0.44
N VAL A 16 0.67 7.77 -0.60
CA VAL A 16 0.35 6.44 -1.16
C VAL A 16 1.61 5.75 -1.69
N LEU A 17 2.45 6.47 -2.44
CA LEU A 17 3.71 5.94 -2.94
C LEU A 17 4.67 5.57 -1.80
N LYS A 18 4.75 6.40 -0.76
CA LYS A 18 5.54 6.12 0.43
C LYS A 18 5.06 4.86 1.16
N LEU A 19 3.75 4.69 1.31
CA LEU A 19 3.13 3.50 1.91
C LEU A 19 3.47 2.22 1.13
N VAL A 20 3.26 2.23 -0.19
CA VAL A 20 3.59 1.11 -1.07
C VAL A 20 5.09 0.79 -1.00
N ASN A 21 5.94 1.82 -1.00
CA ASN A 21 7.37 1.64 -0.81
C ASN A 21 7.71 1.04 0.56
N THR A 22 7.05 1.44 1.65
CA THR A 22 7.31 0.85 2.98
C THR A 22 6.96 -0.63 3.03
N ILE A 23 5.81 -1.03 2.47
CA ILE A 23 5.39 -2.43 2.39
C ILE A 23 6.41 -3.25 1.59
N ARG A 24 6.95 -2.69 0.51
CA ARG A 24 7.87 -3.35 -0.42
C ARG A 24 9.35 -3.31 0.00
N PHE A 25 9.77 -2.27 0.71
CA PHE A 25 11.18 -2.01 1.05
C PHE A 25 11.71 -3.05 2.03
N SER A 26 10.87 -3.54 2.95
CA SER A 26 11.23 -4.62 3.85
C SER A 26 10.68 -5.94 3.33
N GLY A 27 11.57 -6.86 2.97
CA GLY A 27 11.18 -8.22 2.55
C GLY A 27 10.38 -8.98 3.61
N LEU A 28 10.57 -8.66 4.90
CA LEU A 28 9.78 -9.23 5.99
C LEU A 28 8.35 -8.69 5.99
N ILE A 29 8.19 -7.36 5.97
CA ILE A 29 6.86 -6.71 5.95
C ILE A 29 6.11 -7.15 4.70
N HIS A 30 6.80 -7.25 3.56
CA HIS A 30 6.18 -7.68 2.31
C HIS A 30 5.65 -9.11 2.39
N ARG A 31 6.40 -10.05 2.98
CA ARG A 31 5.93 -11.44 3.18
C ARG A 31 4.74 -11.48 4.13
N GLN A 32 4.84 -10.83 5.29
CA GLN A 32 3.75 -10.76 6.26
C GLN A 32 2.48 -10.16 5.67
N PHE A 33 2.61 -9.12 4.84
CA PHE A 33 1.47 -8.51 4.17
C PHE A 33 0.81 -9.45 3.16
N ARG A 34 1.60 -10.22 2.39
CA ARG A 34 1.06 -11.22 1.47
C ARG A 34 0.37 -12.37 2.18
N ASP A 35 0.97 -12.87 3.26
CA ASP A 35 0.39 -13.93 4.08
C ASP A 35 -0.94 -13.46 4.70
N PHE A 36 -1.01 -12.20 5.14
CA PHE A 36 -2.24 -11.57 5.62
C PHE A 36 -3.31 -11.46 4.53
N LEU A 37 -2.97 -10.97 3.33
CA LEU A 37 -3.93 -10.89 2.22
C LEU A 37 -4.49 -12.27 1.85
N GLN A 38 -3.67 -13.31 1.94
CA GLN A 38 -4.11 -14.68 1.72
C GLN A 38 -5.04 -15.18 2.85
N SER A 39 -4.76 -14.85 4.12
CA SER A 39 -5.59 -15.27 5.25
C SER A 39 -6.97 -14.62 5.23
N VAL A 40 -7.06 -13.35 4.81
CA VAL A 40 -8.35 -12.65 4.66
C VAL A 40 -9.05 -12.96 3.34
N GLN A 41 -8.48 -13.82 2.49
CA GLN A 41 -8.98 -14.15 1.16
C GLN A 41 -9.25 -12.89 0.31
N SER A 42 -8.34 -11.91 0.40
CA SER A 42 -8.44 -10.68 -0.37
C SER A 42 -8.41 -10.98 -1.87
N GLU A 43 -9.08 -10.14 -2.66
CA GLU A 43 -9.10 -10.25 -4.13
C GLU A 43 -7.70 -10.16 -4.73
N TYR A 44 -6.77 -9.47 -4.05
CA TYR A 44 -5.39 -9.32 -4.48
C TYR A 44 -4.42 -9.96 -3.50
N SER A 45 -3.38 -10.59 -4.04
CA SER A 45 -2.30 -11.20 -3.27
C SER A 45 -1.13 -10.26 -2.98
N ASP A 46 -1.13 -9.04 -3.51
CA ASP A 46 -0.06 -8.05 -3.33
C ASP A 46 -0.48 -6.62 -3.75
N VAL A 47 0.22 -5.60 -3.24
CA VAL A 47 0.12 -4.22 -3.73
C VAL A 47 0.75 -4.09 -5.12
N LEU A 48 0.32 -3.17 -5.99
CA LEU A 48 1.00 -2.97 -7.29
C LEU A 48 2.37 -2.31 -7.09
N TYR A 49 3.42 -2.78 -7.80
CA TYR A 49 4.75 -2.17 -7.76
C TYR A 49 4.92 -1.21 -8.94
N HIS A 50 5.35 0.02 -8.66
CA HIS A 50 5.84 0.90 -9.71
C HIS A 50 7.33 0.60 -9.94
N THR A 51 7.67 -0.16 -10.98
CA THR A 51 9.02 -0.16 -11.54
C THR A 51 9.09 0.75 -12.76
N LYS A 52 10.20 1.47 -12.93
CA LYS A 52 10.52 2.18 -14.19
C LYS A 52 10.43 1.28 -15.44
N VAL A 53 10.54 -0.04 -15.27
CA VAL A 53 10.51 -1.05 -16.34
C VAL A 53 9.07 -1.48 -16.73
N ARG A 54 8.09 -1.29 -15.82
CA ARG A 54 6.67 -1.57 -16.05
C ARG A 54 5.88 -0.34 -15.63
N CYS A 55 5.76 0.61 -16.56
CA CYS A 55 5.09 1.91 -16.37
C CYS A 55 3.61 1.74 -16.01
N LEU A 56 3.30 1.42 -14.77
CA LEU A 56 1.97 1.63 -14.22
C LEU A 56 1.80 3.12 -13.97
N SER A 57 0.73 3.70 -14.50
CA SER A 57 0.38 5.08 -14.18
C SER A 57 0.20 5.23 -12.66
N ALA A 58 0.48 6.41 -12.12
CA ALA A 58 0.18 6.73 -10.72
C ALA A 58 -1.28 6.42 -10.36
N GLY A 59 -2.21 6.56 -11.32
CA GLY A 59 -3.61 6.20 -11.18
C GLY A 59 -3.85 4.71 -10.94
N CYS A 60 -3.15 3.81 -11.65
CA CYS A 60 -3.30 2.36 -11.44
C CYS A 60 -2.79 1.91 -10.07
N VAL A 61 -1.71 2.52 -9.58
CA VAL A 61 -1.20 2.26 -8.22
C VAL A 61 -2.20 2.75 -7.19
N PHE A 62 -2.74 3.95 -7.39
CA PHE A 62 -3.75 4.53 -6.51
C PHE A 62 -5.01 3.66 -6.43
N GLU A 63 -5.50 3.19 -7.58
CA GLU A 63 -6.68 2.30 -7.65
C GLU A 63 -6.45 1.01 -6.86
N ARG A 64 -5.29 0.36 -6.99
CA ARG A 64 -5.00 -0.85 -6.21
C ARG A 64 -4.92 -0.58 -4.71
N VAL A 65 -4.29 0.52 -4.31
CA VAL A 65 -4.22 0.90 -2.89
C VAL A 65 -5.62 1.25 -2.37
N TRP A 66 -6.47 1.84 -3.19
CA TRP A 66 -7.85 2.13 -2.83
C TRP A 66 -8.68 0.85 -2.59
N GLN A 67 -8.52 -0.16 -3.44
CA GLN A 67 -9.14 -1.47 -3.27
C GLN A 67 -8.65 -2.18 -2.00
N LEU A 68 -7.35 -2.08 -1.71
CA LEU A 68 -6.72 -2.71 -0.55
C LEU A 68 -6.73 -1.86 0.73
N LYS A 69 -7.38 -0.69 0.74
CA LYS A 69 -7.23 0.28 1.84
C LYS A 69 -7.63 -0.32 3.20
N ASP A 70 -8.69 -1.11 3.22
CA ASP A 70 -9.24 -1.70 4.44
C ASP A 70 -8.34 -2.83 4.95
N ASP A 71 -7.79 -3.64 4.03
CA ASP A 71 -6.80 -4.68 4.31
C ASP A 71 -5.49 -4.07 4.83
N ILE A 72 -5.03 -2.96 4.23
CA ILE A 72 -3.80 -2.28 4.66
C ILE A 72 -3.98 -1.69 6.06
N VAL A 73 -5.10 -1.03 6.34
CA VAL A 73 -5.39 -0.49 7.67
C VAL A 73 -5.44 -1.62 8.70
N SER A 74 -6.13 -2.72 8.40
CA SER A 74 -6.22 -3.89 9.28
C SER A 74 -4.85 -4.51 9.54
N PHE A 75 -4.04 -4.69 8.49
CA PHE A 75 -2.68 -5.21 8.61
C PHE A 75 -1.80 -4.37 9.55
N PHE A 76 -1.82 -3.04 9.43
CA PHE A 76 -1.04 -2.16 10.30
C PHE A 76 -1.59 -2.09 11.72
N HIS A 77 -2.90 -2.19 11.89
CA HIS A 77 -3.53 -2.28 13.21
C HIS A 77 -3.09 -3.56 13.93
N GLU A 78 -3.19 -4.71 13.26
CA GLU A 78 -2.76 -6.02 13.81
C GLU A 78 -1.25 -6.08 14.05
N ASN A 79 -0.42 -5.53 13.14
CA ASN A 79 1.03 -5.53 13.34
C ASN A 79 1.49 -4.57 14.46
N SER A 80 0.76 -3.49 14.73
CA SER A 80 1.05 -2.59 15.86
C SER A 80 0.77 -3.27 17.20
N VAL A 81 -0.33 -4.04 17.28
CA VAL A 81 -0.69 -4.84 18.46
C VAL A 81 0.26 -6.03 18.64
N LEU A 82 0.63 -6.74 17.56
CA LEU A 82 1.56 -7.87 17.61
C LEU A 82 3.01 -7.46 17.98
N ARG A 83 3.41 -6.22 17.70
CA ARG A 83 4.69 -5.67 18.20
C ARG A 83 4.64 -5.28 19.67
N SER A 84 3.48 -4.81 20.18
CA SER A 84 3.31 -4.49 21.60
C SER A 84 3.12 -5.72 22.49
N ALA A 85 2.54 -6.80 21.94
CA ALA A 85 2.32 -8.07 22.65
C ALA A 85 3.55 -9.01 22.64
N LYS A 86 4.66 -8.59 22.02
CA LYS A 86 5.95 -9.29 22.03
C LYS A 86 7.00 -8.64 22.95
N CYS A 87 6.60 -7.66 23.77
CA CYS A 87 7.40 -7.16 24.89
C CYS A 87 7.12 -7.96 26.16
#